data_AF-A0A7Y3JAN9-F1
#
_entry.id   AF-A0A7Y3JAN9-F1
#
_cell.length_a   1.000
_cell.length_b   1.000
_cell.length_c   1.000
_cell.angle_alpha   90.00
_cell.angle_beta   90.00
_cell.angle_gamma   90.00
#
_symmetry.space_group_name_H-M   'P 1'
#
loop_
_entity.id
_entity.type
_entity.pdbx_description
1 polymer ?
#
loop_
_entity_poly.entity_id
_entity_poly.type
_entity_poly.pdbx_seq_one_letter_code
_entity_poly.pdbx_strand_id
1 'polypeptide(L)'
;MKAAHLIIACSALGLGTAAWAKLPPPSPEAKAKAEEAAAKAKWGDKVAAYQLCQAQNRVAAYYEAHAKQQGGSIQPPVPTPACVDPGPFAYTAPEVTPSPTADKK
;
A
#
# COMPACT_ATOMS: atom_id res chain seq x y z
N MET A 1 17.17 28.93 8.00
CA MET A 1 17.47 27.59 7.42
C MET A 1 16.23 26.73 7.15
N LYS A 2 15.11 26.87 7.87
CA LYS A 2 13.88 26.08 7.63
C LYS A 2 13.16 26.40 6.30
N ALA A 3 13.27 27.65 5.82
CA ALA A 3 12.64 28.10 4.57
C ALA A 3 13.29 27.52 3.30
N ALA A 4 14.60 27.22 3.33
CA ALA A 4 15.33 26.71 2.16
C ALA A 4 14.99 25.23 1.87
N HIS A 5 14.71 24.43 2.92
CA HIS A 5 14.31 23.03 2.76
C HIS A 5 12.85 22.87 2.29
N LEU A 6 11.99 23.84 2.60
CA LEU A 6 10.58 23.82 2.19
C LEU A 6 10.43 24.13 0.69
N ILE A 7 11.33 24.94 0.13
CA ILE A 7 11.34 25.27 -1.31
C ILE A 7 11.86 24.09 -2.16
N ILE A 8 12.82 23.31 -1.65
CA ILE A 8 13.38 22.16 -2.39
C ILE A 8 12.40 20.97 -2.42
N ALA A 9 11.56 20.81 -1.39
CA ALA A 9 10.56 19.73 -1.34
C ALA A 9 9.34 19.98 -2.26
N CYS A 10 8.99 21.23 -2.56
CA CYS A 10 7.84 21.55 -3.43
C CYS A 10 8.15 21.41 -4.94
N SER A 11 9.42 21.47 -5.34
CA SER A 11 9.81 21.45 -6.76
C SER A 11 9.77 20.06 -7.40
N ALA A 12 9.66 18.99 -6.61
CA ALA A 12 9.60 17.62 -7.13
C ALA A 12 8.19 17.16 -7.54
N LEU A 13 7.14 17.94 -7.24
CA LEU A 13 5.75 17.65 -7.59
C LEU A 13 5.31 18.26 -8.94
N GLY A 14 6.26 18.80 -9.72
CA GLY A 14 5.99 19.58 -10.94
C GLY A 14 6.28 18.90 -12.27
N LEU A 15 6.58 17.60 -12.33
CA LEU A 15 6.70 16.86 -13.61
C LEU A 15 5.31 16.40 -14.07
N GLY A 16 4.44 17.37 -14.33
CA GLY A 16 3.05 17.13 -14.71
C GLY A 16 2.48 18.32 -15.46
N THR A 17 3.26 18.94 -16.37
CA THR A 17 2.67 19.75 -17.43
C THR A 17 1.98 18.79 -18.40
N ALA A 18 0.77 18.37 -18.03
CA ALA A 18 -0.14 17.75 -18.96
C ALA A 18 -0.40 18.78 -20.06
N ALA A 19 0.25 18.62 -21.21
CA ALA A 19 -0.20 19.21 -22.44
C ALA A 19 -1.67 18.79 -22.60
N TRP A 20 -2.60 19.69 -22.29
CA TRP A 20 -4.02 19.52 -22.60
C TRP A 20 -4.24 19.76 -24.10
N ALA A 21 -3.54 18.98 -24.92
CA ALA A 21 -4.10 18.57 -26.18
C ALA A 21 -5.21 17.56 -25.86
N LYS A 22 -6.25 17.49 -26.67
CA LYS A 22 -7.33 16.48 -26.58
C LYS A 22 -6.72 15.07 -26.60
N LEU A 23 -6.29 14.57 -25.43
CA LEU A 23 -5.63 13.28 -25.32
C LEU A 23 -6.67 12.20 -25.61
N PRO A 24 -6.36 11.22 -26.48
CA PRO A 24 -7.24 10.09 -26.67
C PRO A 24 -7.51 9.44 -25.30
N PRO A 25 -8.75 8.99 -25.04
CA PRO A 25 -9.06 8.25 -23.83
C PRO A 25 -8.01 7.17 -23.58
N PRO A 26 -7.55 6.97 -22.34
CA PRO A 26 -6.57 5.92 -22.06
C PRO A 26 -7.11 4.61 -22.60
N SER A 27 -6.26 3.88 -23.32
CA SER A 27 -6.65 2.60 -23.91
C SER A 27 -7.19 1.68 -22.80
N PRO A 28 -8.12 0.77 -23.12
CA PRO A 28 -8.61 -0.20 -22.15
C PRO A 28 -7.49 -0.97 -21.45
N GLU A 29 -6.39 -1.23 -22.17
CA GLU A 29 -5.17 -1.85 -21.63
C GLU A 29 -4.48 -0.98 -20.57
N ALA A 30 -4.37 0.34 -20.80
CA ALA A 30 -3.77 1.27 -19.84
C ALA A 30 -4.61 1.39 -18.56
N LYS A 31 -5.94 1.39 -18.69
CA LYS A 31 -6.84 1.35 -17.52
C LYS A 31 -6.69 0.05 -16.75
N ALA A 32 -6.65 -1.10 -17.42
CA ALA A 32 -6.48 -2.40 -16.77
C ALA A 32 -5.16 -2.49 -15.98
N LYS A 33 -4.07 -1.93 -16.52
CA LYS A 33 -2.76 -1.87 -15.83
C LYS A 33 -2.75 -0.92 -14.63
N ALA A 34 -3.44 0.22 -14.72
CA ALA A 34 -3.59 1.12 -13.58
C ALA A 34 -4.36 0.45 -12.42
N GLU A 35 -5.45 -0.26 -12.73
CA GLU A 35 -6.23 -0.99 -11.73
C GLU A 35 -5.45 -2.18 -11.12
N GLU A 36 -4.66 -2.90 -11.92
CA GLU A 36 -3.76 -3.95 -11.43
C GLU A 36 -2.71 -3.37 -10.46
N ALA A 37 -2.10 -2.22 -10.81
CA ALA A 37 -1.14 -1.53 -9.94
C ALA A 37 -1.80 -1.06 -8.64
N ALA A 38 -3.02 -0.51 -8.71
CA ALA A 38 -3.78 -0.11 -7.53
C ALA A 38 -4.14 -1.31 -6.64
N ALA A 39 -4.52 -2.44 -7.23
CA ALA A 39 -4.78 -3.67 -6.50
C ALA A 39 -3.50 -4.18 -5.81
N LYS A 40 -2.36 -4.14 -6.50
CA LYS A 40 -1.06 -4.54 -5.94
C LYS A 40 -0.60 -3.63 -4.80
N ALA A 41 -0.82 -2.32 -4.93
CA ALA A 41 -0.55 -1.35 -3.86
C ALA A 41 -1.38 -1.67 -2.61
N LYS A 42 -2.70 -1.83 -2.77
CA LYS A 42 -3.60 -2.20 -1.65
C LYS A 42 -3.21 -3.53 -1.00
N TRP A 43 -2.76 -4.51 -1.78
CA TRP A 43 -2.25 -5.77 -1.23
C TRP A 43 -0.92 -5.57 -0.49
N GLY A 44 -0.01 -4.78 -1.05
CA GLY A 44 1.26 -4.42 -0.42
C GLY A 44 1.07 -3.76 0.94
N ASP A 45 0.07 -2.86 1.07
CA ASP A 45 -0.26 -2.23 2.35
C ASP A 45 -0.69 -3.26 3.41
N LYS A 46 -1.46 -4.29 3.00
CA LYS A 46 -1.84 -5.40 3.91
C LYS A 46 -0.63 -6.23 4.32
N VAL A 47 0.30 -6.49 3.40
CA VAL A 47 1.56 -7.21 3.70
C VAL A 47 2.40 -6.40 4.68
N ALA A 48 2.53 -5.10 4.48
CA ALA A 48 3.27 -4.22 5.38
C ALA A 48 2.64 -4.22 6.78
N ALA A 49 1.31 -4.15 6.88
CA ALA A 49 0.60 -4.24 8.16
C ALA A 49 0.83 -5.60 8.85
N TYR A 50 0.81 -6.71 8.11
CA TYR A 50 1.10 -8.04 8.64
C TYR A 50 2.53 -8.13 9.20
N GLN A 51 3.52 -7.65 8.46
CA GLN A 51 4.92 -7.64 8.89
C GLN A 51 5.14 -6.78 10.13
N LEU A 52 4.50 -5.61 10.19
CA LEU A 52 4.53 -4.74 11.37
C LEU A 52 3.97 -5.45 12.60
N CYS A 53 2.82 -6.12 12.47
CA CYS A 53 2.23 -6.91 13.55
C CYS A 53 3.18 -8.02 14.04
N GLN A 54 3.81 -8.76 13.11
CA GLN A 54 4.78 -9.79 13.47
C GLN A 54 6.01 -9.22 14.18
N ALA A 55 6.50 -8.06 13.75
CA ALA A 55 7.62 -7.39 14.41
C ALA A 55 7.28 -7.00 15.85
N GLN A 56 6.08 -6.44 16.08
CA GLN A 56 5.60 -6.11 17.42
C GLN A 56 5.52 -7.35 18.33
N ASN A 57 4.96 -8.45 17.82
CA ASN A 57 4.87 -9.70 18.57
C ASN A 57 6.26 -10.28 18.92
N ARG A 58 7.23 -10.17 18.01
CA ARG A 58 8.61 -10.61 18.28
C ARG A 58 9.26 -9.79 19.40
N VAL A 59 9.05 -8.47 19.41
CA VAL A 59 9.56 -7.58 20.47
C VAL A 59 8.93 -7.89 21.81
N ALA A 60 7.60 -8.09 21.84
CA ALA A 60 6.90 -8.49 23.06
C ALA A 60 7.43 -9.82 23.62
N ALA A 61 7.57 -10.84 22.77
CA ALA A 61 8.12 -12.14 23.16
C ALA A 61 9.57 -12.03 23.68
N TYR A 62 10.40 -11.22 23.03
CA TYR A 62 11.77 -10.97 23.48
C TYR A 62 11.81 -10.33 24.86
N TYR A 63 10.99 -9.30 25.08
CA TYR A 63 10.90 -8.62 26.37
C TYR A 63 10.44 -9.57 27.48
N GLU A 64 9.39 -10.37 27.23
CA GLU A 64 8.92 -11.35 28.20
C GLU A 64 9.98 -12.38 28.56
N ALA A 65 10.69 -12.92 27.56
CA ALA A 65 11.77 -13.88 27.78
C ALA A 65 12.90 -13.26 28.62
N HIS A 66 13.29 -12.03 28.29
CA HIS A 66 14.35 -11.32 28.99
C HIS A 66 13.97 -10.97 30.42
N ALA A 67 12.76 -10.45 30.66
CA ALA A 67 12.31 -10.10 31.99
C ALA A 67 12.07 -11.33 32.88
N LYS A 68 11.67 -12.49 32.31
CA LYS A 68 11.67 -13.79 33.01
C LYS A 68 13.09 -14.20 33.44
N GLN A 69 14.10 -14.02 32.58
CA GLN A 69 15.50 -14.32 32.92
C GLN A 69 16.03 -13.43 34.05
N GLN A 70 15.58 -12.19 34.14
CA GLN A 70 15.98 -11.25 35.20
C GLN A 70 15.23 -11.45 36.53
N GLY A 71 14.38 -12.48 36.64
CA GLY A 71 13.60 -12.76 37.85
C GLY A 71 12.46 -11.76 38.10
N GLY A 72 12.10 -10.96 37.09
CA GLY A 72 11.01 -10.00 37.18
C GLY A 72 9.63 -10.66 37.07
N SER A 73 8.65 -10.14 37.80
CA SER A 73 7.23 -10.48 37.61
C SER A 73 6.71 -9.82 36.34
N ILE A 74 6.20 -10.63 35.40
CA ILE A 74 5.59 -10.14 34.15
C ILE A 74 4.09 -9.95 34.39
N GLN A 75 3.59 -8.75 34.13
CA GLN A 75 2.14 -8.52 34.09
C GLN A 75 1.50 -9.39 33.00
N PRO A 76 0.29 -9.94 33.23
CA PRO A 76 -0.39 -10.76 32.22
C PRO A 76 -0.46 -10.04 30.86
N PRO A 77 -0.14 -10.72 29.75
CA PRO A 77 -0.23 -10.12 28.43
C PRO A 77 -1.66 -9.63 28.16
N VAL A 78 -1.79 -8.39 27.70
CA VAL A 78 -3.07 -7.88 27.19
C VAL A 78 -3.37 -8.64 25.89
N PRO A 79 -4.57 -9.21 25.72
CA PRO A 79 -4.91 -9.96 24.51
C PRO A 79 -4.82 -9.04 23.29
N THR A 80 -3.87 -9.34 22.41
CA THR A 80 -3.70 -8.69 21.11
C THR A 80 -4.39 -9.51 20.02
N PRO A 81 -5.03 -8.86 19.03
CA PRO A 81 -5.53 -9.57 17.86
C PRO A 81 -4.39 -10.31 17.14
N ALA A 82 -4.68 -11.49 16.60
CA ALA A 82 -3.71 -12.23 15.80
C ALA A 82 -3.34 -11.46 14.51
N CYS A 83 -2.09 -11.58 14.08
CA CYS A 83 -1.65 -11.01 12.81
C CYS A 83 -2.32 -11.76 11.65
N VAL A 84 -3.02 -11.03 10.77
CA VAL A 84 -3.72 -11.61 9.63
C VAL A 84 -2.80 -11.61 8.41
N ASP A 85 -2.50 -12.81 7.89
CA ASP A 85 -1.75 -12.96 6.64
C ASP A 85 -2.66 -12.60 5.44
N PRO A 86 -2.28 -11.61 4.61
CA PRO A 86 -3.06 -11.25 3.43
C PRO A 86 -3.08 -12.31 2.34
N GLY A 87 -2.24 -13.36 2.44
CA GLY A 87 -2.11 -14.40 1.43
C GLY A 87 -1.44 -13.92 0.14
N PRO A 88 -1.33 -14.79 -0.87
CA PRO A 88 -0.74 -14.43 -2.15
C PRO A 88 -1.58 -13.36 -2.86
N PHE A 89 -0.93 -12.49 -3.63
CA PHE A 89 -1.64 -11.52 -4.48
C PHE A 89 -2.43 -12.26 -5.57
N ALA A 90 -3.73 -12.06 -5.60
CA ALA A 90 -4.62 -12.53 -6.65
C ALA A 90 -5.38 -11.34 -7.24
N TYR A 91 -5.25 -11.16 -8.56
CA TYR A 91 -5.96 -10.14 -9.31
C TYR A 91 -6.57 -10.77 -10.56
N THR A 92 -7.89 -10.64 -10.69
CA THR A 92 -8.62 -10.97 -11.92
C THR A 92 -8.89 -9.64 -12.61
N ALA A 93 -8.33 -9.45 -13.80
CA ALA A 93 -8.60 -8.25 -14.59
C ALA A 93 -10.10 -8.16 -14.89
N PRO A 94 -10.73 -6.98 -14.74
CA PRO A 94 -12.12 -6.80 -15.11
C PRO A 94 -12.29 -7.04 -16.61
N GLU A 95 -13.30 -7.81 -16.99
CA GLU A 95 -13.62 -8.08 -18.39
C GLU A 95 -13.94 -6.77 -19.09
N VAL A 96 -13.20 -6.48 -20.17
CA VAL A 96 -13.42 -5.29 -20.97
C VAL A 96 -14.63 -5.58 -21.87
N THR A 97 -15.85 -5.35 -21.38
CA THR A 97 -17.00 -5.25 -22.28
C THR A 97 -16.78 -4.05 -23.20
N PRO A 98 -16.62 -4.23 -24.53
CA PRO A 98 -16.54 -3.09 -25.42
C PRO A 98 -17.87 -2.34 -25.35
N SER A 99 -17.84 -1.12 -24.82
CA SER A 99 -19.00 -0.23 -24.86
C SER A 99 -19.31 0.09 -26.33
N PRO A 100 -20.56 -0.10 -26.80
CA PRO A 100 -20.93 0.28 -28.15
C PRO A 100 -21.12 1.80 -28.19
N THR A 101 -20.11 2.51 -28.69
CA THR A 101 -20.31 3.82 -29.31
C THR A 101 -19.76 3.67 -30.72
N ALA A 102 -20.55 3.11 -31.65
CA ALA A 102 -21.56 3.80 -32.43
C ALA A 102 -20.94 4.93 -33.28
N ASP A 103 -20.59 4.56 -34.51
CA ASP A 103 -20.93 5.31 -35.73
C ASP A 103 -21.77 6.58 -35.50
N LYS A 104 -21.24 7.73 -35.95
CA LYS A 104 -21.82 8.45 -37.10
C LYS A 104 -21.01 9.69 -37.52
N LYS A 105 -20.58 9.61 -38.79
CA LYS A 105 -20.50 10.68 -39.81
C LYS A 105 -19.36 11.68 -39.80
#